data_AF-A0A380JMK5-F1
#
_entry.id   AF-A0A380JMK5-F1
#
_cell.length_a   1.000
_cell.length_b   1.000
_cell.length_c   1.000
_cell.angle_alpha   90.00
_cell.angle_beta   90.00
_cell.angle_gamma   90.00
#
_symmetry.space_group_name_H-M   'P 1'
#
loop_
_entity.id
_entity.type
_entity.pdbx_description
1 polymer ?
#
loop_
_entity_poly.entity_id
_entity_poly.type
_entity_poly.pdbx_seq_one_letter_code
_entity_poly.pdbx_strand_id
1 'polypeptide(L)'
;MTENYLPTKESIGYKNIKHILYKVFLINLGSISIREGEDENFAFDFTYGNIEINVVVSATGKSGQFNVGEGGMISIFLPNPNYPISSFLPKQSLESITGDEHFKFKIRHLFGRRQADVEYAMRVLKDYLDSDEAKVLLEKD
;
A
#
# COMPACT_ATOMS: atom_id res chain seq x y z
N MET A 1 -19.52 20.51 16.22
CA MET A 1 -19.71 19.15 15.66
C MET A 1 -18.39 18.43 15.83
N THR A 2 -18.33 17.36 16.62
CA THR A 2 -17.18 16.46 16.59
C THR A 2 -17.27 15.69 15.28
N GLU A 3 -16.34 15.96 14.36
CA GLU A 3 -16.23 15.22 13.10
C GLU A 3 -15.79 13.80 13.45
N ASN A 4 -16.74 12.85 13.44
CA ASN A 4 -16.44 11.46 13.72
C ASN A 4 -15.99 10.81 12.41
N TYR A 5 -14.71 10.45 12.32
CA TYR A 5 -14.20 9.61 11.25
C TYR A 5 -14.95 8.28 11.19
N LEU A 6 -15.05 7.71 9.99
CA LEU A 6 -15.61 6.37 9.84
C LEU A 6 -14.65 5.35 10.47
N PRO A 7 -15.17 4.26 11.05
CA PRO A 7 -14.33 3.11 11.35
C PRO A 7 -13.53 2.70 10.11
N THR A 8 -12.26 2.32 10.28
CA THR A 8 -11.36 1.97 9.17
C THR A 8 -12.00 1.06 8.13
N LYS A 9 -12.70 0.00 8.57
CA LYS A 9 -13.35 -0.98 7.69
C LYS A 9 -14.55 -0.42 6.90
N GLU A 10 -15.08 0.72 7.34
CA GLU A 10 -16.16 1.43 6.68
C GLU A 10 -15.64 2.50 5.70
N SER A 11 -14.38 2.90 5.81
CA SER A 11 -13.73 3.85 4.89
C SER A 11 -13.77 3.37 3.44
N ILE A 12 -13.83 4.34 2.52
CA ILE A 12 -13.76 4.07 1.07
C ILE A 12 -12.41 3.43 0.71
N GLY A 13 -11.33 3.88 1.35
CA GLY A 13 -9.98 3.35 1.14
C GLY A 13 -9.90 1.86 1.44
N TYR A 14 -10.38 1.45 2.62
CA TYR A 14 -10.42 0.03 2.99
C TYR A 14 -11.26 -0.81 2.03
N LYS A 15 -12.47 -0.34 1.68
CA LYS A 15 -13.37 -1.07 0.76
C LYS A 15 -12.73 -1.27 -0.63
N ASN A 16 -12.11 -0.23 -1.17
CA ASN A 16 -11.44 -0.30 -2.47
C ASN A 16 -10.22 -1.21 -2.42
N ILE A 17 -9.34 -1.05 -1.42
CA ILE A 17 -8.16 -1.91 -1.25
C ILE A 17 -8.60 -3.36 -1.07
N LYS A 18 -9.59 -3.64 -0.23
CA LYS A 18 -10.13 -5.01 -0.03
C LYS A 18 -10.59 -5.62 -1.36
N HIS A 19 -11.37 -4.89 -2.15
CA HIS A 19 -11.86 -5.37 -3.44
C HIS A 19 -10.71 -5.64 -4.41
N ILE A 20 -9.76 -4.72 -4.53
CA ILE A 20 -8.66 -4.80 -5.49
C ILE A 20 -7.65 -5.87 -5.09
N LEU A 21 -7.33 -5.98 -3.81
CA LEU A 21 -6.43 -7.00 -3.29
C LEU A 21 -6.97 -8.41 -3.60
N TYR A 22 -8.30 -8.59 -3.47
CA TYR A 22 -8.94 -9.84 -3.88
C TYR A 22 -8.91 -10.02 -5.40
N LYS A 23 -9.19 -8.97 -6.18
CA LYS A 23 -9.20 -9.03 -7.66
C LYS A 23 -7.83 -9.34 -8.26
N VAL A 24 -6.75 -8.76 -7.71
CA VAL A 24 -5.40 -8.84 -8.28
C VAL A 24 -4.60 -10.02 -7.70
N PHE A 25 -4.70 -10.25 -6.39
CA PHE A 25 -3.89 -11.25 -5.68
C PHE A 25 -4.70 -12.43 -5.16
N LEU A 26 -6.04 -12.43 -5.27
CA LEU A 26 -6.92 -13.41 -4.60
C LEU A 26 -6.78 -13.41 -3.07
N ILE A 27 -6.36 -12.28 -2.50
CA ILE A 27 -6.15 -12.10 -1.06
C ILE A 27 -7.34 -11.35 -0.44
N ASN A 28 -7.92 -11.91 0.61
CA ASN A 28 -9.01 -11.28 1.36
C ASN A 28 -8.47 -10.40 2.48
N LEU A 29 -8.50 -9.07 2.32
CA LEU A 29 -8.10 -8.13 3.39
C LEU A 29 -8.93 -8.31 4.67
N GLY A 30 -10.16 -8.83 4.58
CA GLY A 30 -11.01 -9.08 5.74
C GLY A 30 -10.51 -10.18 6.68
N SER A 31 -9.61 -11.06 6.21
CA SER A 31 -8.97 -12.09 7.03
C SER A 31 -7.56 -11.72 7.50
N ILE A 32 -7.08 -10.53 7.14
CA ILE A 32 -5.76 -10.02 7.55
C ILE A 32 -5.94 -9.09 8.75
N SER A 33 -5.09 -9.26 9.76
CA SER A 33 -5.00 -8.32 10.88
C SER A 33 -4.49 -6.97 10.39
N ILE A 34 -5.26 -5.91 10.65
CA ILE A 34 -4.87 -4.55 10.34
C ILE A 34 -4.43 -3.82 11.61
N ARG A 35 -3.44 -2.95 11.49
CA ARG A 35 -3.02 -2.00 12.53
C ARG A 35 -3.73 -0.69 12.26
N GLU A 36 -4.74 -0.37 13.05
CA GLU A 36 -5.46 0.90 12.95
C GLU A 36 -4.68 2.01 13.66
N GLY A 37 -4.70 3.22 13.09
CA GLY A 37 -4.16 4.43 13.70
C GLY A 37 -5.27 5.44 14.00
N GLU A 38 -4.90 6.70 14.22
CA GLU A 38 -5.86 7.80 14.32
C GLU A 38 -6.61 8.00 12.98
N ASP A 39 -7.79 8.62 13.02
CA ASP A 39 -8.63 8.88 11.84
C ASP A 39 -8.97 7.58 11.06
N GLU A 40 -8.82 7.58 9.73
CA GLU A 40 -8.97 6.41 8.86
C GLU A 40 -7.60 5.75 8.55
N ASN A 41 -6.58 5.97 9.38
CA ASN A 41 -5.25 5.41 9.17
C ASN A 41 -5.24 3.91 9.43
N PHE A 42 -4.60 3.14 8.55
CA PHE A 42 -4.31 1.75 8.84
C PHE A 42 -3.14 1.21 8.05
N ALA A 43 -2.52 0.16 8.57
CA ALA A 43 -1.50 -0.60 7.87
C ALA A 43 -1.79 -2.10 7.97
N PHE A 44 -1.32 -2.85 6.98
CA PHE A 44 -1.39 -4.30 7.00
C PHE A 44 -0.21 -4.89 6.24
N ASP A 45 0.09 -6.14 6.54
CA ASP A 45 1.10 -6.91 5.82
C ASP A 45 0.43 -8.09 5.12
N PHE A 46 0.96 -8.46 3.97
CA PHE A 46 0.64 -9.72 3.32
C PHE A 46 1.89 -10.28 2.65
N THR A 47 1.90 -11.59 2.42
CA THR A 47 3.01 -12.26 1.73
C THR A 47 2.57 -12.68 0.34
N TYR A 48 3.44 -12.49 -0.65
CA TYR A 48 3.26 -13.02 -2.00
C TYR A 48 4.57 -13.63 -2.48
N GLY A 49 4.56 -14.92 -2.84
CA GLY A 49 5.78 -15.62 -3.29
C GLY A 49 6.94 -15.56 -2.29
N ASN A 50 6.66 -15.62 -0.99
CA ASN A 50 7.61 -15.43 0.14
C ASN A 50 8.17 -14.01 0.32
N ILE A 51 7.67 -13.01 -0.42
CA ILE A 51 8.03 -11.61 -0.23
C ILE A 51 7.00 -10.97 0.71
N GLU A 52 7.45 -10.38 1.81
CA GLU A 52 6.59 -9.60 2.72
C GLU A 52 6.33 -8.20 2.15
N ILE A 53 5.06 -7.87 1.94
CA ILE A 53 4.62 -6.56 1.49
C ILE A 53 3.91 -5.85 2.63
N ASN A 54 4.35 -4.63 2.94
CA ASN A 54 3.66 -3.75 3.87
C ASN A 54 2.90 -2.66 3.10
N VAL A 55 1.61 -2.50 3.41
CA VAL A 55 0.78 -1.44 2.85
C VAL A 55 0.35 -0.52 3.98
N VAL A 56 0.55 0.78 3.78
CA VAL A 56 0.17 1.83 4.73
C VAL A 56 -0.81 2.77 4.07
N VAL A 57 -1.89 3.08 4.76
CA VAL A 57 -2.89 4.07 4.37
C VAL A 57 -2.87 5.18 5.40
N SER A 58 -2.51 6.39 4.98
CA SER A 58 -2.43 7.58 5.82
C SER A 58 -3.46 8.64 5.42
N ALA A 59 -4.02 9.33 6.41
CA ALA A 59 -4.94 10.43 6.25
C ALA A 59 -4.23 11.57 5.54
N THR A 60 -4.96 12.27 4.69
CA THR A 60 -4.43 13.26 3.76
C THR A 60 -4.20 14.63 4.39
N GLY A 61 -4.00 14.74 5.71
CA GLY A 61 -3.45 15.92 6.41
C GLY A 61 -4.14 17.27 6.20
N LYS A 62 -5.20 17.36 5.39
CA LYS A 62 -6.02 18.56 5.20
C LYS A 62 -7.02 18.61 6.36
N SER A 63 -7.50 19.79 6.72
CA SER A 63 -8.44 20.00 7.84
C SER A 63 -9.55 18.93 7.86
N GLY A 64 -9.84 18.35 9.04
CA GLY A 64 -10.63 17.11 9.24
C GLY A 64 -11.84 16.90 8.32
N GLN A 65 -12.58 17.97 8.00
CA GLN A 65 -13.72 17.96 7.08
C GLN A 65 -13.41 17.38 5.68
N PHE A 66 -12.18 17.53 5.19
CA PHE A 66 -11.79 17.02 3.87
C PHE A 66 -11.24 15.61 3.91
N ASN A 67 -10.87 15.04 5.06
CA ASN A 67 -10.23 13.72 5.12
C ASN A 67 -11.26 12.58 5.15
N VAL A 68 -12.43 12.81 5.74
CA VAL A 68 -13.48 11.78 5.90
C VAL A 68 -13.89 11.25 4.53
N GLY A 69 -13.66 9.95 4.30
CA GLY A 69 -14.00 9.31 3.03
C GLY A 69 -13.04 9.59 1.86
N GLU A 70 -11.87 10.21 2.06
CA GLU A 70 -10.87 10.32 0.97
C GLU A 70 -10.11 9.04 0.68
N GLY A 71 -10.27 8.04 1.55
CA GLY A 71 -9.64 6.74 1.41
C GLY A 71 -8.13 6.74 1.61
N GLY A 72 -7.57 7.83 2.15
CA GLY A 72 -6.17 7.99 2.50
C GLY A 72 -5.19 7.94 1.32
N MET A 73 -3.95 8.32 1.58
CA MET A 73 -2.82 8.11 0.71
C MET A 73 -2.21 6.73 0.97
N ILE A 74 -1.95 5.97 -0.08
CA ILE A 74 -1.45 4.61 0.00
C ILE A 74 0.04 4.60 -0.30
N SER A 75 0.81 4.00 0.61
CA SER A 75 2.22 3.70 0.44
C SER A 75 2.44 2.19 0.50
N ILE A 76 3.22 1.66 -0.43
CA ILE A 76 3.54 0.23 -0.52
C ILE A 76 5.04 0.06 -0.32
N PHE A 77 5.42 -0.83 0.58
CA PHE A 77 6.78 -1.10 0.97
C PHE A 77 7.15 -2.57 0.78
N LEU A 78 8.33 -2.78 0.25
CA LEU A 78 8.94 -4.09 -0.03
C LEU A 78 10.26 -4.22 0.74
N PRO A 79 10.79 -5.44 0.92
CA PRO A 79 12.11 -5.64 1.50
C PRO A 79 13.17 -4.87 0.69
N ASN A 80 14.19 -4.40 1.38
CA ASN A 80 15.30 -3.71 0.75
C ASN A 80 16.49 -4.67 0.58
N PRO A 81 16.83 -5.10 -0.66
CA PRO A 81 17.95 -6.01 -0.89
C PRO A 81 19.30 -5.36 -0.57
N ASN A 82 19.34 -4.04 -0.41
CA ASN A 82 20.54 -3.31 0.00
C ASN A 82 20.70 -3.24 1.54
N TYR A 83 19.71 -3.66 2.33
CA TYR A 83 19.81 -3.66 3.79
C TYR A 83 20.51 -4.92 4.33
N PRO A 84 21.40 -4.81 5.34
CA PRO A 84 21.96 -3.60 5.94
C PRO A 84 23.24 -3.10 5.24
N ILE A 85 23.63 -3.71 4.11
CA ILE A 85 24.95 -3.57 3.47
C ILE A 85 25.19 -2.15 2.95
N SER A 86 24.32 -1.67 2.06
CA SER A 86 24.41 -0.37 1.38
C SER A 86 23.19 0.52 1.65
N SER A 87 22.27 0.07 2.51
CA SER A 87 21.14 0.85 3.02
C SER A 87 20.88 0.57 4.49
N PHE A 88 20.49 1.61 5.25
CA PHE A 88 20.08 1.49 6.64
C PHE A 88 18.57 1.24 6.82
N LEU A 89 17.78 1.28 5.73
CA LEU A 89 16.34 1.05 5.77
C LEU A 89 16.02 -0.39 5.39
N PRO A 90 15.33 -1.18 6.24
CA PRO A 90 14.99 -2.58 5.95
C PRO A 90 13.94 -2.74 4.85
N LYS A 91 13.17 -1.67 4.59
CA LYS A 91 12.13 -1.62 3.57
C LYS A 91 12.36 -0.42 2.64
N GLN A 92 11.95 -0.54 1.39
CA GLN A 92 11.95 0.53 0.38
C GLN A 92 10.55 0.66 -0.22
N SER A 93 10.19 1.84 -0.72
CA SER A 93 8.88 2.05 -1.35
C SER A 93 8.83 1.45 -2.75
N LEU A 94 7.63 1.02 -3.18
CA LEU A 94 7.40 0.60 -4.57
C LEU A 94 7.78 1.70 -5.57
N GLU A 95 7.58 2.97 -5.22
CA GLU A 95 8.01 4.12 -6.01
C GLU A 95 9.51 4.09 -6.31
N SER A 96 10.34 3.70 -5.34
CA SER A 96 11.79 3.66 -5.50
C SER A 96 12.27 2.51 -6.39
N ILE A 97 11.49 1.44 -6.49
CA ILE A 97 11.84 0.24 -7.26
C ILE A 97 11.61 0.46 -8.75
N THR A 98 10.54 1.18 -9.10
CA THR A 98 10.18 1.43 -10.49
C THR A 98 10.95 2.62 -11.04
N GLY A 99 11.70 2.45 -12.13
CA GLY A 99 12.47 3.52 -12.77
C GLY A 99 11.63 4.57 -13.53
N ASP A 100 10.34 4.34 -13.74
CA ASP A 100 9.45 5.18 -14.54
C ASP A 100 8.93 6.40 -13.75
N GLU A 101 9.38 7.61 -14.11
CA GLU A 101 8.97 8.88 -13.48
C GLU A 101 7.47 9.16 -13.54
N HIS A 102 6.77 8.76 -14.62
CA HIS A 102 5.33 8.93 -14.73
C HIS A 102 4.60 7.98 -13.78
N PHE A 103 5.10 6.76 -13.62
CA PHE A 103 4.60 5.84 -12.60
C PHE A 103 4.86 6.36 -11.18
N LYS A 104 6.08 6.85 -10.89
CA LYS A 104 6.43 7.43 -9.59
C LYS A 104 5.48 8.55 -9.19
N PHE A 105 5.17 9.47 -10.11
CA PHE A 105 4.24 10.56 -9.85
C PHE A 105 2.84 10.06 -9.48
N LYS A 106 2.34 9.03 -10.18
CA LYS A 106 1.03 8.41 -9.89
C LYS A 106 1.01 7.71 -8.53
N ILE A 107 2.06 6.96 -8.18
CA ILE A 107 2.14 6.25 -6.89
C ILE A 107 2.29 7.22 -5.72
N ARG A 108 3.08 8.30 -5.88
CA ARG A 108 3.24 9.31 -4.83
C ARG A 108 1.92 9.99 -4.44
N HIS A 109 0.95 10.01 -5.35
CA HIS A 109 -0.39 10.58 -5.12
C HIS A 109 -1.49 9.50 -5.19
N LEU A 110 -1.16 8.29 -4.77
CA LEU A 110 -2.08 7.16 -4.79
C LEU A 110 -3.12 7.31 -3.67
N PHE A 111 -4.34 7.72 -4.03
CA PHE A 111 -5.44 7.86 -3.07
C PHE A 111 -6.38 6.67 -3.10
N GLY A 112 -6.71 6.11 -1.94
CA GLY A 112 -7.56 4.92 -1.83
C GLY A 112 -8.96 5.10 -2.39
N ARG A 113 -9.51 6.34 -2.44
CA ARG A 113 -10.77 6.62 -3.12
C ARG A 113 -10.75 6.38 -4.63
N ARG A 114 -9.58 6.48 -5.28
CA ARG A 114 -9.43 6.33 -6.73
C ARG A 114 -9.20 4.88 -7.09
N GLN A 115 -10.28 4.10 -7.15
CA GLN A 115 -10.23 2.66 -7.39
C GLN A 115 -9.35 2.25 -8.59
N ALA A 116 -9.44 2.98 -9.71
CA ALA A 116 -8.63 2.69 -10.90
C ALA A 116 -7.12 2.89 -10.66
N ASP A 117 -6.73 3.93 -9.91
CA ASP A 117 -5.34 4.19 -9.57
C ASP A 117 -4.81 3.12 -8.61
N VAL A 118 -5.62 2.72 -7.62
CA VAL A 118 -5.29 1.61 -6.70
C VAL A 118 -5.13 0.30 -7.45
N GLU A 119 -6.02 0.00 -8.41
CA GLU A 119 -5.91 -1.22 -9.22
C GLU A 119 -4.65 -1.19 -10.08
N TYR A 120 -4.36 -0.06 -10.72
CA TYR A 120 -3.14 0.11 -11.50
C TYR A 120 -1.89 -0.11 -10.65
N ALA A 121 -1.81 0.51 -9.48
CA ALA A 121 -0.68 0.33 -8.55
C ALA A 121 -0.50 -1.13 -8.11
N MET A 122 -1.60 -1.81 -7.76
CA MET A 122 -1.57 -3.21 -7.34
C MET A 122 -1.20 -4.15 -8.48
N ARG A 123 -1.58 -3.84 -9.73
CA ARG A 123 -1.14 -4.59 -10.91
C ARG A 123 0.35 -4.43 -11.18
N VAL A 124 0.87 -3.20 -11.12
CA VAL A 124 2.31 -2.97 -11.28
C VAL A 124 3.10 -3.67 -10.16
N LEU A 125 2.60 -3.63 -8.93
CA LEU A 125 3.18 -4.42 -7.84
C LEU A 125 3.21 -5.91 -8.18
N LYS A 126 2.09 -6.47 -8.65
CA LYS A 126 2.01 -7.88 -9.01
C LYS A 126 2.96 -8.25 -10.15
N ASP A 127 2.98 -7.44 -11.20
CA ASP A 127 3.85 -7.65 -12.36
C ASP A 127 5.33 -7.64 -11.94
N TYR A 128 5.71 -6.72 -11.04
CA TYR A 128 7.05 -6.72 -10.43
C TYR A 128 7.30 -7.98 -9.60
N LEU A 129 6.38 -8.36 -8.71
CA LEU A 129 6.54 -9.55 -7.85
C LEU A 129 6.61 -10.87 -8.63
N ASP A 130 6.00 -10.93 -9.81
CA ASP A 130 6.05 -12.09 -10.72
C ASP A 130 7.30 -12.09 -11.62
N SER A 131 8.07 -11.00 -11.63
CA SER A 131 9.25 -10.82 -12.48
C SER A 131 10.51 -11.44 -11.90
N ASP A 132 11.53 -11.66 -12.75
CA ASP A 132 12.83 -12.15 -12.30
C ASP A 132 13.56 -11.10 -11.43
N GLU A 133 13.27 -9.82 -11.64
CA GLU A 133 13.80 -8.70 -10.89
C GLU A 133 13.45 -8.78 -9.39
N ALA A 134 12.28 -9.30 -9.04
CA ALA A 134 11.87 -9.45 -7.65
C ALA A 134 12.60 -10.59 -6.90
N LYS A 135 13.28 -11.51 -7.60
CA LYS A 135 14.00 -12.63 -6.97
C LYS A 135 15.10 -12.16 -6.02
N VAL A 136 15.71 -11.00 -6.29
CA VAL A 136 16.71 -10.39 -5.40
C VAL A 136 16.17 -10.10 -4.00
N LEU A 137 14.84 -10.02 -3.85
CA LEU A 137 14.17 -9.82 -2.55
C LEU A 137 14.08 -11.10 -1.73
N LEU A 138 14.29 -12.27 -2.34
CA LEU A 138 14.24 -13.58 -1.70
C LEU A 138 15.61 -14.06 -1.19
N GLU A 139 16.70 -13.47 -1.69
CA GLU A 139 18.07 -13.96 -1.48
C GLU A 139 18.67 -13.64 -0.09
N LYS A 140 17.85 -13.52 0.95
CA LYS A 140 18.33 -13.21 2.30
C LYS A 140 17.73 -14.11 3.38
N ASP A 141 18.37 -15.25 3.55
CA ASP A 141 18.59 -15.90 4.85
C ASP A 141 20.08 -15.80 5.22
#